data_AF-A0A3N1GX69-F1
#
_entry.id   AF-A0A3N1GX69-F1
#
_cell.length_a   1.000
_cell.length_b   1.000
_cell.length_c   1.000
_cell.angle_alpha   90.00
_cell.angle_beta   90.00
_cell.angle_gamma   90.00
#
_symmetry.space_group_name_H-M   'P 1'
#
loop_
_entity.id
_entity.type
_entity.pdbx_description
1 polymer ?
#
loop_
_entity_poly.entity_id
_entity_poly.type
_entity_poly.pdbx_seq_one_letter_code
_entity_poly.pdbx_strand_id
1 'polypeptide(L)'
;MTLPVPTPPDLPLARTVRMPEHVGYPSGALTLRFAELTVEPDGQPHAVPVSDGDRTIVALPPLVVRARCAIDATPDEVATVDGGGDLSVLPDSATAPRSADDQDKHPEWLDNARTQRMSLAQTENGRSLLNLYGLHEDVYADLFDESRSRFAKNVWSKGGGTTAMAADTHAALADETGDQVVNDPFKTYHDHQGNPGSYNYNAFVRQFAAATYTLALDPDYDPSQGLPDQGKYYEASKATFDFADSVRTTTGNDRTTTSAMTRDDVFNKVQEHTGDLAAATRPGHRSFDAVRNPFADDVWEGWDDDERDLIREFHRMAVEDRLALRAAATPTTVFEGTGTARITGAAAVTDATGAVRVELPAFELVLDDATWSGAAADVARDRLNAAGFVADLVRDAVAERLRVAVVAADPALLADPGR
;
A
#
# COMPACT_ATOMS: atom_id res chain seq x y z
N MET A 1 -30.56 27.31 -18.34
CA MET A 1 -29.46 26.53 -18.94
C MET A 1 -28.59 26.05 -17.79
N THR A 2 -28.19 24.78 -17.79
CA THR A 2 -27.40 24.16 -16.71
C THR A 2 -25.92 24.20 -17.07
N LEU A 3 -25.08 24.79 -16.22
CA LEU A 3 -23.64 24.91 -16.44
C LEU A 3 -22.90 23.79 -15.68
N PRO A 4 -22.09 22.96 -16.35
CA PRO A 4 -21.23 22.01 -15.65
C PRO A 4 -20.12 22.77 -14.92
N VAL A 5 -19.86 22.38 -13.68
CA VAL A 5 -18.80 22.90 -12.83
C VAL A 5 -17.67 21.86 -12.78
N PRO A 6 -16.40 22.26 -12.85
CA PRO A 6 -15.29 21.33 -12.68
C PRO A 6 -15.43 20.56 -11.36
N THR A 7 -15.22 19.24 -11.42
CA THR A 7 -15.30 18.38 -10.25
C THR A 7 -14.15 18.74 -9.28
N PRO A 8 -14.46 19.03 -8.00
CA PRO A 8 -13.43 19.17 -6.96
C PRO A 8 -12.62 17.87 -6.80
N PRO A 9 -11.39 17.92 -6.26
CA PRO A 9 -10.63 16.72 -5.93
C PRO A 9 -11.38 15.86 -4.90
N ASP A 10 -11.13 14.55 -4.93
CA ASP A 10 -11.64 13.62 -3.93
C ASP A 10 -11.17 13.99 -2.52
N LEU A 11 -12.06 13.89 -1.54
CA LEU A 11 -11.85 14.42 -0.19
C LEU A 11 -11.78 13.29 0.83
N PRO A 12 -10.65 13.10 1.53
CA PRO A 12 -10.57 12.12 2.60
C PRO A 12 -11.46 12.55 3.77
N LEU A 13 -12.36 11.67 4.20
CA LEU A 13 -13.28 11.94 5.32
C LEU A 13 -12.81 11.32 6.61
N ALA A 14 -12.45 10.04 6.56
CA ALA A 14 -12.10 9.26 7.73
C ALA A 14 -11.19 8.10 7.37
N ARG A 15 -10.42 7.67 8.37
CA ARG A 15 -9.55 6.51 8.32
C ARG A 15 -9.97 5.51 9.40
N THR A 16 -9.64 4.24 9.21
CA THR A 16 -9.90 3.15 10.16
C THR A 16 -11.38 3.03 10.56
N VAL A 17 -12.28 3.19 9.59
CA VAL A 17 -13.72 3.10 9.81
C VAL A 17 -14.19 1.66 9.65
N ARG A 18 -15.05 1.19 10.54
CA ARG A 18 -15.68 -0.13 10.40
C ARG A 18 -16.55 -0.17 9.15
N MET A 19 -16.23 -1.08 8.23
CA MET A 19 -16.88 -1.17 6.92
C MET A 19 -18.15 -2.03 6.95
N PRO A 20 -19.13 -1.75 6.07
CA PRO A 20 -20.26 -2.64 5.83
C PRO A 20 -19.83 -4.00 5.27
N GLU A 21 -20.61 -5.04 5.57
CA GLU A 21 -20.26 -6.43 5.21
C GLU A 21 -20.03 -6.67 3.70
N HIS A 22 -20.73 -5.92 2.84
CA HIS A 22 -20.64 -6.06 1.39
C HIS A 22 -19.33 -5.52 0.78
N VAL A 23 -18.54 -4.75 1.54
CA VAL A 23 -17.30 -4.12 1.08
C VAL A 23 -16.11 -5.11 1.12
N GLY A 24 -16.25 -6.23 1.84
CA GLY A 24 -15.28 -7.34 1.79
C GLY A 24 -14.04 -7.20 2.67
N TYR A 25 -13.91 -6.10 3.43
CA TYR A 25 -12.87 -5.90 4.44
C TYR A 25 -13.46 -5.26 5.71
N PRO A 26 -12.93 -5.50 6.92
CA PRO A 26 -13.56 -5.08 8.17
C PRO A 26 -13.35 -3.60 8.53
N SER A 27 -12.27 -2.97 8.03
CA SER A 27 -11.91 -1.58 8.29
C SER A 27 -11.33 -0.90 7.05
N GLY A 28 -11.61 0.39 6.85
CA GLY A 28 -11.25 1.13 5.64
C GLY A 28 -11.26 2.65 5.81
N ALA A 29 -10.83 3.36 4.77
CA ALA A 29 -10.84 4.81 4.67
C ALA A 29 -12.03 5.22 3.83
N LEU A 30 -12.70 6.28 4.26
CA LEU A 30 -13.82 6.86 3.55
C LEU A 30 -13.36 8.11 2.82
N THR A 31 -13.70 8.21 1.54
CA THR A 31 -13.41 9.36 0.68
C THR A 31 -14.71 9.85 0.06
N LEU A 32 -14.96 11.15 0.12
CA LEU A 32 -16.05 11.80 -0.62
C LEU A 32 -15.56 12.14 -2.02
N ARG A 33 -16.29 11.66 -3.02
CA ARG A 33 -16.12 12.03 -4.42
C ARG A 33 -17.36 12.76 -4.91
N PHE A 34 -17.16 13.92 -5.53
CA PHE A 34 -18.23 14.59 -6.26
C PHE A 34 -18.28 14.07 -7.70
N ALA A 35 -19.47 13.96 -8.26
CA ALA A 35 -19.70 13.66 -9.66
C ALA A 35 -20.77 14.63 -10.19
N GLU A 36 -20.64 15.06 -11.44
CA GLU A 36 -21.68 15.83 -12.13
C GLU A 36 -22.14 17.08 -11.36
N LEU A 37 -21.19 17.91 -10.90
CA LEU A 37 -21.51 19.19 -10.28
C LEU A 37 -22.02 20.17 -11.33
N THR A 38 -23.18 20.77 -11.08
CA THR A 38 -23.83 21.70 -12.00
C THR A 38 -24.38 22.92 -11.26
N VAL A 39 -24.44 24.05 -11.94
CA VAL A 39 -25.10 25.27 -11.47
C VAL A 39 -26.07 25.77 -12.53
N GLU A 40 -27.29 26.10 -12.10
CA GLU A 40 -28.33 26.63 -12.99
C GLU A 40 -29.04 27.84 -12.35
N PRO A 41 -29.43 28.84 -13.14
CA PRO A 41 -30.23 29.96 -12.64
C PRO A 41 -31.67 29.50 -12.39
N ASP A 42 -32.20 29.88 -11.23
CA ASP A 42 -33.59 29.71 -10.83
C ASP A 42 -34.35 31.03 -11.02
N GLY A 43 -34.74 31.27 -12.27
CA GLY A 43 -35.42 32.48 -12.72
C GLY A 43 -34.65 33.22 -13.83
N GLN A 44 -35.20 34.34 -14.28
CA GLN A 44 -34.52 35.21 -15.25
C GLN A 44 -33.58 36.18 -14.51
N PRO A 45 -32.40 36.48 -15.09
CA PRO A 45 -31.50 37.48 -14.54
C PRO A 45 -32.20 38.84 -14.49
N HIS A 46 -32.15 39.50 -13.33
CA HIS A 46 -32.52 40.90 -13.20
C HIS A 46 -31.24 41.72 -13.09
N ALA A 47 -30.77 42.23 -14.22
CA ALA A 47 -29.65 43.15 -14.25
C ALA A 47 -30.09 44.49 -13.63
N VAL A 48 -29.67 44.74 -12.38
CA VAL A 48 -29.66 46.09 -11.81
C VAL A 48 -28.20 46.54 -11.83
N PRO A 49 -27.77 47.31 -12.85
CA PRO A 49 -26.44 47.89 -12.83
C PRO A 49 -26.38 48.91 -11.69
N VAL A 50 -25.68 48.55 -10.61
CA VAL A 50 -25.33 49.51 -9.57
C VAL A 50 -23.90 49.96 -9.87
N SER A 51 -23.76 51.21 -10.31
CA SER A 51 -22.45 51.85 -10.43
C SER A 51 -22.06 52.36 -9.04
N ASP A 52 -21.05 51.73 -8.45
CA ASP A 52 -20.40 52.18 -7.22
C ASP A 52 -19.01 52.70 -7.58
N GLY A 53 -18.97 53.92 -8.15
CA GLY A 53 -17.74 54.53 -8.64
C GLY A 53 -17.10 53.75 -9.79
N ASP A 54 -15.85 53.32 -9.60
CA ASP A 54 -15.03 52.62 -10.62
C ASP A 54 -15.36 51.12 -10.79
N ARG A 55 -16.50 50.65 -10.25
CA ARG A 55 -16.93 49.25 -10.32
C ARG A 55 -18.33 49.12 -10.92
N THR A 56 -18.49 48.11 -11.76
CA THR A 56 -19.80 47.69 -12.28
C THR A 56 -20.23 46.41 -11.59
N ILE A 57 -21.38 46.44 -10.91
CA ILE A 57 -21.95 45.28 -10.23
C ILE A 57 -23.19 44.81 -10.99
N VAL A 58 -23.22 43.53 -11.35
CA VAL A 58 -24.37 42.86 -11.98
C VAL A 58 -24.87 41.79 -11.02
N ALA A 59 -26.08 41.98 -10.49
CA ALA A 59 -26.75 40.97 -9.68
C ALA A 59 -27.10 39.73 -10.54
N LEU A 60 -26.74 38.55 -10.06
CA LEU A 60 -27.13 37.28 -10.68
C LEU A 60 -28.49 36.82 -10.13
N PRO A 61 -29.30 36.09 -10.92
CA PRO A 61 -30.51 35.47 -10.39
C PRO A 61 -30.15 34.46 -9.28
N PRO A 62 -31.13 34.06 -8.44
CA PRO A 62 -30.94 32.90 -7.57
C PRO A 62 -30.37 31.72 -8.36
N LEU A 63 -29.41 31.03 -7.78
CA LEU A 63 -28.75 29.89 -8.43
C LEU A 63 -29.08 28.61 -7.66
N VAL A 64 -29.25 27.52 -8.37
CA VAL A 64 -29.37 26.18 -7.82
C VAL A 64 -28.13 25.40 -8.22
N VAL A 65 -27.41 24.92 -7.21
CA VAL A 65 -26.28 24.00 -7.39
C VAL A 65 -26.78 22.60 -7.14
N ARG A 66 -26.47 21.67 -8.06
CA ARG A 66 -26.78 20.24 -7.93
C ARG A 66 -25.49 19.45 -8.07
N ALA A 67 -25.31 18.46 -7.21
CA ALA A 67 -24.19 17.53 -7.26
C ALA A 67 -24.70 16.10 -7.15
N ARG A 68 -24.03 15.15 -7.80
CA ARG A 68 -24.02 13.77 -7.32
C ARG A 68 -22.78 13.60 -6.45
N CYS A 69 -22.88 12.77 -5.43
CA CYS A 69 -21.73 12.41 -4.62
C CYS A 69 -21.72 10.92 -4.34
N ALA A 70 -20.52 10.42 -4.09
CA ALA A 70 -20.27 9.06 -3.65
C ALA A 70 -19.34 9.10 -2.45
N ILE A 71 -19.60 8.23 -1.47
CA ILE A 71 -18.65 7.89 -0.43
C ILE A 71 -18.02 6.57 -0.86
N ASP A 72 -16.77 6.65 -1.27
CA ASP A 72 -16.00 5.48 -1.65
C ASP A 72 -15.20 5.00 -0.45
N ALA A 73 -15.16 3.69 -0.26
CA ALA A 73 -14.26 3.05 0.67
C ALA A 73 -13.06 2.48 -0.05
N THR A 74 -11.89 2.74 0.49
CA THR A 74 -10.68 1.97 0.18
C THR A 74 -10.28 1.20 1.44
N PRO A 75 -9.62 0.04 1.29
CA PRO A 75 -8.92 -0.56 2.41
C PRO A 75 -7.99 0.49 3.01
N ASP A 76 -7.96 0.55 4.33
CA ASP A 76 -7.11 1.48 5.05
C ASP A 76 -6.30 0.73 6.07
N GLU A 77 -5.01 1.02 6.02
CA GLU A 77 -4.02 0.39 6.85
C GLU A 77 -4.13 0.96 8.26
N VAL A 78 -4.21 0.05 9.22
CA VAL A 78 -3.72 0.31 10.57
C VAL A 78 -2.26 -0.13 10.53
N ALA A 79 -1.32 0.80 10.61
CA ALA A 79 0.08 0.44 10.83
C ALA A 79 0.14 -0.31 12.18
N THR A 80 0.59 -1.55 12.17
CA THR A 80 0.64 -2.41 13.37
C THR A 80 2.04 -2.56 13.94
N VAL A 81 3.07 -2.13 13.19
CA VAL A 81 4.48 -2.31 13.52
C VAL A 81 5.22 -1.01 13.28
N ASP A 82 6.08 -0.63 14.23
CA ASP A 82 7.03 0.46 14.02
C ASP A 82 8.12 0.05 13.02
N GLY A 83 7.95 0.47 11.77
CA GLY A 83 8.99 0.35 10.72
C GLY A 83 10.18 1.29 10.91
N GLY A 84 10.19 2.10 11.98
CA GLY A 84 11.22 3.10 12.30
C GLY A 84 12.40 2.60 13.11
N GLY A 85 12.45 1.30 13.47
CA GLY A 85 13.70 0.66 13.90
C GLY A 85 13.67 -0.29 15.09
N ASP A 86 12.52 -0.57 15.71
CA ASP A 86 12.45 -1.65 16.73
C ASP A 86 11.41 -2.75 16.45
N LEU A 87 10.59 -2.61 15.40
CA LEU A 87 9.52 -3.55 15.02
C LEU A 87 8.54 -3.87 16.16
N SER A 88 8.38 -2.97 17.13
CA SER A 88 7.40 -3.12 18.21
C SER A 88 5.98 -2.91 17.71
N VAL A 89 5.05 -3.58 18.40
CA VAL A 89 3.61 -3.43 18.17
C VAL A 89 3.19 -2.04 18.68
N LEU A 90 2.55 -1.26 17.82
CA LEU A 90 1.97 0.03 18.22
C LEU A 90 0.84 -0.20 19.24
N PRO A 91 0.73 0.63 20.30
CA PRO A 91 -0.14 0.35 21.45
C PRO A 91 -1.62 0.24 21.07
N ASP A 92 -2.36 -0.68 21.73
CA ASP A 92 -3.78 -1.03 21.52
C ASP A 92 -4.74 0.16 21.33
N SER A 93 -4.44 1.30 21.98
CA SER A 93 -5.20 2.55 21.83
C SER A 93 -5.15 3.15 20.42
N ALA A 94 -4.21 2.69 19.59
CA ALA A 94 -4.05 3.04 18.18
C ALA A 94 -4.49 1.92 17.21
N THR A 95 -4.88 0.72 17.71
CA THR A 95 -4.81 -0.53 16.94
C THR A 95 -5.92 -1.58 17.22
N ALA A 96 -7.19 -1.21 17.45
CA ALA A 96 -8.26 -2.22 17.65
C ALA A 96 -9.19 -2.43 16.42
N PRO A 97 -9.66 -3.66 16.11
CA PRO A 97 -9.11 -4.99 16.36
C PRO A 97 -8.92 -5.83 15.07
N ARG A 98 -7.85 -6.64 15.01
CA ARG A 98 -7.71 -7.78 14.08
C ARG A 98 -7.56 -9.09 14.85
N SER A 99 -7.90 -10.18 14.16
CA SER A 99 -8.05 -11.53 14.69
C SER A 99 -6.77 -12.09 15.33
N ALA A 100 -6.94 -12.66 16.52
CA ALA A 100 -5.95 -13.01 17.52
C ALA A 100 -5.12 -14.28 17.27
N ASP A 101 -5.00 -14.77 16.03
CA ASP A 101 -4.70 -16.19 15.87
C ASP A 101 -3.24 -16.59 15.68
N ASP A 102 -2.25 -15.73 15.42
CA ASP A 102 -0.85 -16.22 15.30
C ASP A 102 0.26 -15.32 15.90
N GLN A 103 0.08 -14.00 16.05
CA GLN A 103 1.18 -13.12 16.46
C GLN A 103 1.58 -13.20 17.95
N ASP A 104 0.78 -13.86 18.80
CA ASP A 104 1.04 -13.99 20.25
C ASP A 104 1.33 -15.43 20.72
N LYS A 105 1.49 -16.41 19.81
CA LYS A 105 1.61 -17.82 20.23
C LYS A 105 2.97 -18.20 20.85
N HIS A 106 4.03 -17.47 20.51
CA HIS A 106 5.41 -17.83 20.90
C HIS A 106 6.27 -16.60 21.27
N PRO A 107 5.92 -15.85 22.33
CA PRO A 107 6.71 -14.69 22.79
C PRO A 107 8.18 -15.05 23.07
N GLU A 108 8.44 -16.28 23.51
CA GLU A 108 9.77 -16.80 23.76
C GLU A 108 10.64 -16.90 22.50
N TRP A 109 10.06 -17.07 21.31
CA TRP A 109 10.83 -17.09 20.05
C TRP A 109 11.33 -15.69 19.69
N LEU A 110 10.53 -14.66 19.95
CA LEU A 110 10.92 -13.27 19.73
C LEU A 110 12.06 -12.85 20.66
N ASP A 111 11.99 -13.24 21.94
CA ASP A 111 13.07 -12.96 22.90
C ASP A 111 14.38 -13.69 22.54
N ASN A 112 14.28 -14.91 22.01
CA ASN A 112 15.44 -15.61 21.48
C ASN A 112 16.02 -14.92 20.25
N ALA A 113 15.19 -14.50 19.28
CA ALA A 113 15.65 -13.77 18.11
C ALA A 113 16.36 -12.46 18.50
N ARG A 114 15.80 -11.71 19.46
CA ARG A 114 16.43 -10.50 20.04
C ARG A 114 17.77 -10.81 20.68
N THR A 115 17.85 -11.89 21.46
CA THR A 115 19.09 -12.34 22.10
C THR A 115 20.15 -12.70 21.06
N GLN A 116 19.81 -13.45 20.01
CA GLN A 116 20.74 -13.79 18.94
C GLN A 116 21.19 -12.54 18.16
N ARG A 117 20.30 -11.58 17.89
CA ARG A 117 20.66 -10.29 17.28
C ARG A 117 21.67 -9.52 18.15
N MET A 118 21.48 -9.48 19.47
CA MET A 118 22.44 -8.86 20.39
C MET A 118 23.80 -9.57 20.36
N SER A 119 23.81 -10.90 20.37
CA SER A 119 25.06 -11.68 20.27
C SER A 119 25.81 -11.42 18.97
N LEU A 120 25.10 -11.35 17.84
CA LEU A 120 25.69 -11.00 16.54
C LEU A 120 26.30 -9.60 16.55
N ALA A 121 25.62 -8.62 17.15
CA ALA A 121 26.09 -7.23 17.25
C ALA A 121 27.38 -7.07 18.09
N GLN A 122 27.75 -8.07 18.89
CA GLN A 122 29.00 -8.07 19.65
C GLN A 122 30.22 -8.44 18.80
N THR A 123 30.03 -9.03 17.61
CA THR A 123 31.10 -9.45 16.71
C THR A 123 31.24 -8.48 15.54
N GLU A 124 32.44 -8.38 14.95
CA GLU A 124 32.64 -7.52 13.77
C GLU A 124 31.82 -8.00 12.57
N ASN A 125 31.92 -9.28 12.23
CA ASN A 125 31.22 -9.87 11.10
C ASN A 125 29.70 -9.95 11.30
N GLY A 126 29.25 -10.19 12.53
CA GLY A 126 27.82 -10.14 12.86
C GLY A 126 27.25 -8.72 12.74
N ARG A 127 28.00 -7.67 13.09
CA ARG A 127 27.57 -6.28 12.82
C ARG A 127 27.49 -5.99 11.33
N SER A 128 28.46 -6.44 10.53
CA SER A 128 28.42 -6.26 9.07
C SER A 128 27.19 -6.94 8.46
N LEU A 129 26.88 -8.17 8.90
CA LEU A 129 25.68 -8.89 8.47
C LEU A 129 24.38 -8.15 8.86
N LEU A 130 24.29 -7.66 10.10
CA LEU A 130 23.13 -6.90 10.58
C LEU A 130 22.96 -5.56 9.84
N ASN A 131 24.06 -4.86 9.55
CA ASN A 131 24.02 -3.63 8.77
C ASN A 131 23.52 -3.89 7.34
N LEU A 132 23.96 -5.00 6.73
CA LEU A 132 23.52 -5.40 5.40
C LEU A 132 22.03 -5.75 5.35
N TYR A 133 21.52 -6.43 6.38
CA TYR A 133 20.08 -6.62 6.52
C TYR A 133 19.35 -5.28 6.69
N GLY A 134 19.89 -4.38 7.53
CA GLY A 134 19.33 -3.06 7.78
C GLY A 134 19.26 -2.14 6.55
N LEU A 135 20.12 -2.34 5.56
CA LEU A 135 20.09 -1.60 4.27
C LEU A 135 18.80 -1.82 3.47
N HIS A 136 18.10 -2.94 3.71
CA HIS A 136 16.91 -3.35 2.97
C HIS A 136 15.71 -3.60 3.90
N GLU A 137 15.77 -3.14 5.15
CA GLU A 137 14.77 -3.41 6.18
C GLU A 137 13.37 -2.91 5.78
N ASP A 138 13.27 -1.74 5.15
CA ASP A 138 12.00 -1.18 4.68
C ASP A 138 11.35 -2.06 3.59
N VAL A 139 12.16 -2.58 2.67
CA VAL A 139 11.71 -3.47 1.59
C VAL A 139 11.30 -4.83 2.14
N TYR A 140 12.05 -5.39 3.09
CA TYR A 140 11.67 -6.63 3.74
C TYR A 140 10.44 -6.45 4.65
N ALA A 141 10.25 -5.28 5.26
CA ALA A 141 9.01 -4.97 5.96
C ALA A 141 7.81 -4.98 4.99
N ASP A 142 7.94 -4.33 3.83
CA ASP A 142 6.91 -4.37 2.77
C ASP A 142 6.60 -5.80 2.31
N LEU A 143 7.62 -6.67 2.26
CA LEU A 143 7.46 -8.07 1.86
C LEU A 143 6.58 -8.87 2.83
N PHE A 144 6.66 -8.58 4.12
CA PHE A 144 5.87 -9.26 5.16
C PHE A 144 4.58 -8.52 5.55
N ASP A 145 4.39 -7.29 5.08
CA ASP A 145 3.16 -6.54 5.25
C ASP A 145 2.05 -7.11 4.35
N GLU A 146 1.02 -7.70 4.97
CA GLU A 146 -0.13 -8.31 4.27
C GLU A 146 -0.93 -7.32 3.40
N SER A 147 -0.78 -6.01 3.62
CA SER A 147 -1.40 -4.97 2.79
C SER A 147 -0.64 -4.72 1.48
N ARG A 148 0.67 -4.98 1.45
CA ARG A 148 1.55 -4.75 0.31
C ARG A 148 1.91 -6.03 -0.42
N SER A 149 1.94 -7.14 0.31
CA SER A 149 2.40 -8.44 -0.16
C SER A 149 1.57 -9.55 0.45
N ARG A 150 1.27 -10.60 -0.32
CA ARG A 150 0.70 -11.83 0.26
C ARG A 150 1.75 -12.89 0.55
N PHE A 151 3.04 -12.56 0.43
CA PHE A 151 4.15 -13.47 0.67
C PHE A 151 4.08 -14.14 2.06
N ALA A 152 3.85 -13.36 3.13
CA ALA A 152 3.77 -13.89 4.48
C ALA A 152 2.75 -15.03 4.61
N LYS A 153 1.56 -14.84 4.02
CA LYS A 153 0.43 -15.76 4.09
C LYS A 153 0.47 -16.91 3.08
N ASN A 154 0.78 -16.61 1.83
CA ASN A 154 0.68 -17.56 0.72
C ASN A 154 1.95 -18.38 0.52
N VAL A 155 3.08 -17.83 0.98
CA VAL A 155 4.38 -18.45 0.88
C VAL A 155 4.86 -18.72 2.29
N TRP A 156 5.36 -17.73 3.03
CA TRP A 156 6.14 -17.92 4.25
C TRP A 156 5.52 -18.91 5.26
N SER A 157 4.29 -18.64 5.73
CA SER A 157 3.61 -19.45 6.76
C SER A 157 2.83 -20.64 6.21
N LYS A 158 2.46 -20.61 4.91
CA LYS A 158 1.64 -21.65 4.29
C LYS A 158 2.34 -23.01 4.38
N GLY A 159 1.58 -24.02 4.81
CA GLY A 159 2.09 -25.38 5.03
C GLY A 159 2.75 -25.60 6.40
N GLY A 160 3.00 -24.54 7.17
CA GLY A 160 3.54 -24.63 8.54
C GLY A 160 5.02 -25.04 8.64
N GLY A 161 5.71 -25.25 7.51
CA GLY A 161 7.11 -25.66 7.50
C GLY A 161 8.05 -24.67 8.18
N THR A 162 7.89 -23.37 7.92
CA THR A 162 8.69 -22.30 8.56
C THR A 162 8.46 -22.24 10.07
N THR A 163 7.22 -22.43 10.54
CA THR A 163 6.91 -22.53 11.97
C THR A 163 7.59 -23.74 12.62
N ALA A 164 7.58 -24.89 11.95
CA ALA A 164 8.27 -26.09 12.43
C ALA A 164 9.80 -25.91 12.44
N MET A 165 10.38 -25.29 11.40
CA MET A 165 11.81 -24.95 11.34
C MET A 165 12.19 -23.94 12.44
N ALA A 166 11.32 -22.97 12.74
CA ALA A 166 11.53 -22.01 13.81
C ALA A 166 11.50 -22.69 15.19
N ALA A 167 10.60 -23.66 15.40
CA ALA A 167 10.55 -24.45 16.62
C ALA A 167 11.84 -25.25 16.84
N ASP A 168 12.39 -25.87 15.79
CA ASP A 168 13.66 -26.61 15.88
C ASP A 168 14.84 -25.67 16.12
N THR A 169 14.85 -24.50 15.47
CA THR A 169 15.85 -23.47 15.73
C THR A 169 15.80 -23.03 17.19
N HIS A 170 14.60 -22.79 17.73
CA HIS A 170 14.42 -22.44 19.14
C HIS A 170 14.90 -23.55 20.08
N ALA A 171 14.58 -24.81 19.80
CA ALA A 171 15.03 -25.95 20.59
C ALA A 171 16.57 -26.07 20.58
N ALA A 172 17.20 -25.96 19.42
CA ALA A 172 18.65 -25.98 19.28
C ALA A 172 19.34 -24.80 19.99
N LEU A 173 18.69 -23.63 20.07
CA LEU A 173 19.21 -22.49 20.83
C LEU A 173 19.16 -22.71 22.35
N ALA A 174 18.12 -23.39 22.83
CA ALA A 174 17.89 -23.71 24.23
C ALA A 174 18.70 -24.92 24.72
N ASP A 175 19.28 -25.70 23.81
CA ASP A 175 20.09 -26.86 24.15
C ASP A 175 21.48 -26.45 24.66
N GLU A 176 21.69 -26.61 25.97
CA GLU A 176 22.98 -26.36 26.62
C GLU A 176 24.02 -27.45 26.35
N THR A 177 23.59 -28.63 25.88
CA THR A 177 24.51 -29.74 25.57
C THR A 177 25.23 -29.55 24.24
N GLY A 178 24.62 -28.79 23.33
CA GLY A 178 25.14 -28.55 21.98
C GLY A 178 24.95 -29.73 21.03
N ASP A 179 24.09 -30.70 21.37
CA ASP A 179 23.83 -31.90 20.56
C ASP A 179 22.68 -31.67 19.57
N GLN A 180 21.78 -30.73 19.85
CA GLN A 180 20.67 -30.38 18.96
C GLN A 180 21.14 -29.51 17.79
N VAL A 181 20.73 -29.92 16.59
CA VAL A 181 21.06 -29.24 15.34
C VAL A 181 19.86 -28.43 14.85
N VAL A 182 20.15 -27.28 14.24
CA VAL A 182 19.15 -26.37 13.65
C VAL A 182 18.53 -26.99 12.39
N ASN A 183 19.33 -27.68 11.59
CA ASN A 183 18.97 -28.24 10.29
C ASN A 183 19.16 -29.77 10.26
N ASP A 184 18.37 -30.49 11.04
CA ASP A 184 18.40 -31.96 11.07
C ASP A 184 18.22 -32.56 9.65
N PRO A 185 19.22 -33.31 9.12
CA PRO A 185 19.18 -33.87 7.78
C PRO A 185 18.12 -34.96 7.58
N PHE A 186 17.59 -35.54 8.67
CA PHE A 186 16.59 -36.60 8.63
C PHE A 186 15.16 -36.10 8.83
N LYS A 187 14.99 -34.84 9.26
CA LYS A 187 13.67 -34.23 9.47
C LYS A 187 13.14 -33.61 8.18
N THR A 188 11.84 -33.73 7.97
CA THR A 188 11.12 -33.15 6.84
C THR A 188 10.15 -32.06 7.26
N TYR A 189 9.96 -31.09 6.38
CA TYR A 189 9.11 -29.91 6.56
C TYR A 189 8.28 -29.71 5.30
N HIS A 190 7.06 -29.20 5.47
CA HIS A 190 6.15 -28.95 4.36
C HIS A 190 6.37 -27.56 3.74
N ASP A 191 6.50 -27.50 2.42
CA ASP A 191 6.56 -26.25 1.67
C ASP A 191 5.17 -25.56 1.56
N HIS A 192 5.06 -24.47 0.79
CA HIS A 192 3.78 -23.75 0.59
C HIS A 192 2.73 -24.55 -0.18
N GLN A 193 3.13 -25.62 -0.86
CA GLN A 193 2.23 -26.54 -1.56
C GLN A 193 1.86 -27.76 -0.69
N GLY A 194 2.53 -27.93 0.46
CA GLY A 194 2.36 -29.07 1.35
C GLY A 194 3.27 -30.25 1.01
N ASN A 195 4.21 -30.10 0.07
CA ASN A 195 5.16 -31.17 -0.24
C ASN A 195 6.23 -31.28 0.85
N PRO A 196 6.60 -32.49 1.28
CA PRO A 196 7.67 -32.67 2.25
C PRO A 196 9.04 -32.44 1.59
N GLY A 197 9.92 -31.73 2.29
CA GLY A 197 11.31 -31.51 1.90
C GLY A 197 12.24 -31.34 3.10
N SER A 198 13.55 -31.32 2.88
CA SER A 198 14.53 -31.06 3.94
C SER A 198 14.45 -29.61 4.43
N TYR A 199 15.14 -29.30 5.54
CA TYR A 199 15.31 -27.93 6.03
C TYR A 199 15.87 -27.02 4.92
N ASN A 200 16.95 -27.44 4.28
CA ASN A 200 17.64 -26.64 3.27
C ASN A 200 16.82 -26.47 1.98
N TYR A 201 16.07 -27.50 1.57
CA TYR A 201 15.14 -27.37 0.44
C TYR A 201 14.07 -26.31 0.74
N ASN A 202 13.47 -26.34 1.94
CA ASN A 202 12.47 -25.34 2.33
C ASN A 202 13.07 -23.93 2.42
N ALA A 203 14.27 -23.78 3.01
CA ALA A 203 14.99 -22.50 3.06
C ALA A 203 15.26 -21.96 1.65
N PHE A 204 15.70 -22.81 0.73
CA PHE A 204 15.91 -22.48 -0.68
C PHE A 204 14.61 -22.00 -1.34
N VAL A 205 13.53 -22.77 -1.23
CA VAL A 205 12.22 -22.41 -1.80
C VAL A 205 11.74 -21.04 -1.30
N ARG A 206 11.87 -20.77 0.00
CA ARG A 206 11.48 -19.49 0.62
C ARG A 206 12.36 -18.32 0.18
N GLN A 207 13.65 -18.54 0.02
CA GLN A 207 14.58 -17.52 -0.46
C GLN A 207 14.23 -17.09 -1.89
N PHE A 208 13.99 -18.04 -2.79
CA PHE A 208 13.57 -17.74 -4.16
C PHE A 208 12.27 -16.96 -4.21
N ALA A 209 11.28 -17.41 -3.43
CA ALA A 209 10.03 -16.69 -3.32
C ALA A 209 10.23 -15.27 -2.77
N ALA A 210 11.08 -15.08 -1.75
CA ALA A 210 11.37 -13.76 -1.19
C ALA A 210 12.01 -12.83 -2.24
N ALA A 211 13.00 -13.32 -2.99
CA ALA A 211 13.61 -12.56 -4.08
C ALA A 211 12.57 -12.16 -5.16
N THR A 212 11.74 -13.10 -5.60
CA THR A 212 10.70 -12.86 -6.63
C THR A 212 9.62 -11.89 -6.14
N TYR A 213 9.08 -12.09 -4.94
CA TYR A 213 8.06 -11.21 -4.38
C TYR A 213 8.60 -9.81 -4.10
N THR A 214 9.86 -9.68 -3.69
CA THR A 214 10.50 -8.38 -3.48
C THR A 214 10.52 -7.56 -4.76
N LEU A 215 10.89 -8.19 -5.88
CA LEU A 215 10.85 -7.56 -7.20
C LEU A 215 9.42 -7.17 -7.61
N ALA A 216 8.45 -8.02 -7.32
CA ALA A 216 7.05 -7.74 -7.61
C ALA A 216 6.45 -6.64 -6.73
N LEU A 217 7.09 -6.22 -5.63
CA LEU A 217 6.63 -5.11 -4.81
C LEU A 217 6.97 -3.75 -5.40
N ASP A 218 7.96 -3.68 -6.27
CA ASP A 218 8.39 -2.42 -6.87
C ASP A 218 7.19 -1.68 -7.50
N PRO A 219 6.90 -0.43 -7.14
CA PRO A 219 5.81 0.36 -7.72
C PRO A 219 5.86 0.42 -9.25
N ASP A 220 7.08 0.47 -9.80
CA ASP A 220 7.35 0.59 -11.23
C ASP A 220 7.36 -0.77 -11.95
N TYR A 221 7.14 -1.87 -11.22
CA TYR A 221 7.02 -3.18 -11.85
C TYR A 221 5.84 -3.25 -12.81
N ASP A 222 6.17 -3.47 -14.09
CA ASP A 222 5.26 -3.81 -15.17
C ASP A 222 5.64 -5.17 -15.77
N PRO A 223 4.80 -6.22 -15.60
CA PRO A 223 5.05 -7.54 -16.16
C PRO A 223 5.23 -7.56 -17.70
N SER A 224 4.72 -6.54 -18.40
CA SER A 224 4.82 -6.39 -19.86
C SER A 224 6.09 -5.68 -20.32
N GLN A 225 6.72 -4.88 -19.45
CA GLN A 225 7.97 -4.15 -19.74
C GLN A 225 9.19 -4.84 -19.12
N GLY A 226 8.97 -5.84 -18.27
CA GLY A 226 10.03 -6.53 -17.53
C GLY A 226 10.27 -5.90 -16.16
N LEU A 227 11.07 -6.60 -15.35
CA LEU A 227 11.39 -6.14 -13.99
C LEU A 227 12.38 -4.96 -14.00
N PRO A 228 12.27 -4.01 -13.05
CA PRO A 228 13.21 -2.90 -12.90
C PRO A 228 14.66 -3.40 -12.83
N ASP A 229 15.58 -2.65 -13.42
CA ASP A 229 17.02 -2.98 -13.48
C ASP A 229 17.85 -2.27 -12.40
N GLN A 230 17.19 -1.47 -11.56
CA GLN A 230 17.78 -0.69 -10.47
C GLN A 230 16.70 -0.32 -9.45
N GLY A 231 17.12 0.20 -8.29
CA GLY A 231 16.21 0.67 -7.23
C GLY A 231 16.22 -0.22 -6.00
N LYS A 232 15.56 0.22 -4.93
CA LYS A 232 15.67 -0.44 -3.61
C LYS A 232 15.11 -1.87 -3.60
N TYR A 233 14.05 -2.15 -4.36
CA TYR A 233 13.47 -3.50 -4.47
C TYR A 233 14.37 -4.43 -5.28
N TYR A 234 14.98 -3.91 -6.35
CA TYR A 234 16.01 -4.64 -7.10
C TYR A 234 17.19 -5.02 -6.19
N GLU A 235 17.77 -4.06 -5.47
CA GLU A 235 18.92 -4.29 -4.60
C GLU A 235 18.59 -5.26 -3.45
N ALA A 236 17.42 -5.12 -2.82
CA ALA A 236 16.98 -6.01 -1.74
C ALA A 236 16.72 -7.46 -2.23
N SER A 237 16.18 -7.61 -3.44
CA SER A 237 15.99 -8.91 -4.06
C SER A 237 17.33 -9.56 -4.43
N LYS A 238 18.25 -8.78 -5.00
CA LYS A 238 19.61 -9.23 -5.30
C LYS A 238 20.37 -9.64 -4.04
N ALA A 239 20.28 -8.84 -2.96
CA ALA A 239 20.88 -9.15 -1.67
C ALA A 239 20.34 -10.46 -1.05
N THR A 240 19.03 -10.71 -1.19
CA THR A 240 18.41 -12.00 -0.80
C THR A 240 19.05 -13.16 -1.54
N PHE A 241 19.33 -12.99 -2.84
CA PHE A 241 19.94 -14.03 -3.68
C PHE A 241 21.42 -14.26 -3.33
N ASP A 242 22.21 -13.19 -3.22
CA ASP A 242 23.65 -13.22 -2.90
C ASP A 242 23.92 -13.85 -1.52
N PHE A 243 23.02 -13.68 -0.55
CA PHE A 243 23.16 -14.27 0.78
C PHE A 243 23.28 -15.81 0.77
N ALA A 244 22.54 -16.53 -0.07
CA ALA A 244 22.66 -18.00 -0.07
C ALA A 244 23.95 -18.50 -0.68
N ASP A 245 24.54 -17.78 -1.63
CA ASP A 245 25.84 -18.15 -2.18
C ASP A 245 26.95 -18.02 -1.12
N SER A 246 26.83 -17.04 -0.23
CA SER A 246 27.68 -16.91 0.97
C SER A 246 27.49 -18.10 1.94
N VAL A 247 26.23 -18.46 2.25
CA VAL A 247 25.91 -19.62 3.11
C VAL A 247 26.50 -20.91 2.56
N ARG A 248 26.33 -21.19 1.26
CA ARG A 248 26.88 -22.39 0.62
C ARG A 248 28.39 -22.45 0.69
N THR A 249 29.07 -21.35 0.38
CA THR A 249 30.54 -21.28 0.36
C THR A 249 31.13 -21.49 1.75
N THR A 250 30.45 -21.00 2.78
CA THR A 250 30.93 -20.99 4.17
C THR A 250 30.57 -22.27 4.92
N THR A 251 29.45 -22.90 4.60
CA THR A 251 28.89 -24.03 5.36
C THR A 251 28.82 -25.34 4.57
N GLY A 252 28.92 -25.30 3.24
CA GLY A 252 28.67 -26.45 2.37
C GLY A 252 27.19 -26.85 2.27
N ASN A 253 26.27 -26.12 2.91
CA ASN A 253 24.83 -26.33 2.76
C ASN A 253 24.32 -25.75 1.44
N ASP A 254 23.53 -26.53 0.72
CA ASP A 254 22.77 -26.08 -0.45
C ASP A 254 21.38 -26.75 -0.49
N ARG A 255 20.63 -26.58 -1.58
CA ARG A 255 19.29 -27.17 -1.76
C ARG A 255 19.23 -28.67 -1.49
N THR A 256 20.28 -29.42 -1.87
CA THR A 256 20.30 -30.88 -1.85
C THR A 256 21.23 -31.45 -0.79
N THR A 257 22.15 -30.64 -0.26
CA THR A 257 23.17 -31.02 0.71
C THR A 257 22.87 -30.38 2.05
N THR A 258 22.61 -31.21 3.06
CA THR A 258 22.43 -30.78 4.45
C THR A 258 23.64 -31.21 5.29
N SER A 259 24.51 -30.26 5.60
CA SER A 259 25.52 -30.38 6.64
C SER A 259 24.89 -29.90 7.95
N ALA A 260 24.63 -30.84 8.86
CA ALA A 260 23.99 -30.54 10.14
C ALA A 260 24.84 -29.57 10.97
N MET A 261 24.21 -28.57 11.57
CA MET A 261 24.86 -27.50 12.33
C MET A 261 24.12 -27.25 13.65
N THR A 262 24.88 -27.19 14.72
CA THR A 262 24.41 -26.77 16.04
C THR A 262 24.33 -25.23 16.11
N ARG A 263 23.78 -24.68 17.21
CA ARG A 263 23.84 -23.23 17.46
C ARG A 263 25.26 -22.68 17.34
N ASP A 264 26.22 -23.35 17.98
CA ASP A 264 27.58 -22.87 18.08
C ASP A 264 28.30 -22.97 16.72
N ASP A 265 28.01 -24.01 15.93
CA ASP A 265 28.50 -24.11 14.55
C ASP A 265 28.02 -22.93 13.69
N VAL A 266 26.73 -22.59 13.75
CA VAL A 266 26.17 -21.45 12.99
C VAL A 266 26.84 -20.15 13.43
N PHE A 267 26.96 -19.92 14.74
CA PHE A 267 27.58 -18.71 15.28
C PHE A 267 29.06 -18.59 14.87
N ASN A 268 29.81 -19.69 14.93
CA ASN A 268 31.20 -19.73 14.50
C ASN A 268 31.33 -19.46 13.00
N LYS A 269 30.42 -19.96 12.15
CA LYS A 269 30.42 -19.64 10.72
C LYS A 269 30.18 -18.16 10.41
N VAL A 270 29.35 -17.49 11.20
CA VAL A 270 29.20 -16.03 11.08
C VAL A 270 30.48 -15.30 11.51
N GLN A 271 31.18 -15.78 12.55
CA GLN A 271 32.45 -15.19 12.96
C GLN A 271 33.59 -15.41 11.95
N GLU A 272 33.64 -16.58 11.33
CA GLU A 272 34.65 -16.94 10.32
C GLU A 272 34.44 -16.21 8.97
N HIS A 273 33.23 -15.70 8.72
CA HIS A 273 32.89 -15.03 7.46
C HIS A 273 33.59 -13.67 7.34
N THR A 274 33.98 -13.24 6.13
CA THR A 274 34.73 -11.99 5.90
C THR A 274 33.86 -10.72 5.92
N GLY A 275 32.56 -10.85 6.19
CA GLY A 275 31.58 -9.74 6.20
C GLY A 275 31.06 -9.32 4.82
N ASP A 276 31.80 -9.63 3.74
CA ASP A 276 31.39 -9.34 2.37
C ASP A 276 30.48 -10.44 1.82
N LEU A 277 29.31 -10.09 1.27
CA LEU A 277 28.59 -11.05 0.42
C LEU A 277 29.42 -11.30 -0.83
N ALA A 278 29.79 -12.56 -1.05
CA ALA A 278 30.26 -12.97 -2.36
C ALA A 278 29.13 -12.67 -3.35
N ALA A 279 29.38 -11.77 -4.31
CA ALA A 279 28.52 -11.63 -5.47
C ALA A 279 28.32 -13.03 -6.07
N ALA A 280 27.10 -13.37 -6.47
CA ALA A 280 26.78 -14.70 -6.97
C ALA A 280 27.72 -15.15 -8.11
N THR A 281 28.83 -15.78 -7.77
CA THR A 281 29.76 -16.43 -8.70
C THR A 281 29.52 -17.92 -8.59
N ARG A 282 28.32 -18.35 -8.96
CA ARG A 282 28.12 -19.76 -9.26
C ARG A 282 29.05 -20.10 -10.44
N PRO A 283 29.87 -21.16 -10.38
CA PRO A 283 30.61 -21.58 -11.56
C PRO A 283 29.58 -22.09 -12.57
N GLY A 284 29.29 -21.28 -13.60
CA GLY A 284 28.33 -21.58 -14.68
C GLY A 284 26.93 -20.97 -14.49
N HIS A 285 26.77 -19.70 -14.89
CA HIS A 285 25.56 -19.08 -15.45
C HIS A 285 24.21 -19.01 -14.68
N ARG A 286 24.15 -19.34 -13.39
CA ARG A 286 22.97 -19.04 -12.57
C ARG A 286 22.98 -17.56 -12.16
N SER A 287 22.40 -16.67 -12.97
CA SER A 287 22.32 -15.24 -12.69
C SER A 287 21.02 -14.87 -11.97
N PHE A 288 21.07 -13.77 -11.21
CA PHE A 288 19.88 -13.08 -10.70
C PHE A 288 18.88 -12.71 -11.83
N ASP A 289 19.36 -12.62 -13.08
CA ASP A 289 18.48 -12.37 -14.23
C ASP A 289 17.44 -13.45 -14.46
N ALA A 290 17.64 -14.69 -13.98
CA ALA A 290 16.61 -15.73 -14.05
C ALA A 290 15.37 -15.41 -13.20
N VAL A 291 15.57 -14.78 -12.03
CA VAL A 291 14.49 -14.29 -11.18
C VAL A 291 13.86 -13.02 -11.78
N ARG A 292 14.69 -12.17 -12.42
CA ARG A 292 14.26 -10.92 -13.06
C ARG A 292 13.48 -11.15 -14.36
N ASN A 293 13.86 -12.16 -15.14
CA ASN A 293 13.31 -12.42 -16.47
C ASN A 293 12.99 -13.92 -16.65
N PRO A 294 12.04 -14.48 -15.87
CA PRO A 294 11.76 -15.93 -15.85
C PRO A 294 11.09 -16.47 -17.13
N PHE A 295 10.98 -15.67 -18.18
CA PHE A 295 10.47 -16.09 -19.48
C PHE A 295 11.44 -15.79 -20.63
N ALA A 296 12.63 -15.25 -20.33
CA ALA A 296 13.70 -15.13 -21.31
C ALA A 296 14.40 -16.49 -21.49
N ASP A 297 14.76 -16.86 -22.72
CA ASP A 297 15.35 -18.17 -23.01
C ASP A 297 16.85 -18.27 -22.62
N ASP A 298 17.53 -17.12 -22.53
CA ASP A 298 18.98 -17.00 -22.34
C ASP A 298 19.43 -16.96 -20.87
N VAL A 299 18.50 -16.81 -19.92
CA VAL A 299 18.82 -16.69 -18.48
C VAL A 299 18.93 -18.03 -17.75
N TRP A 300 18.69 -19.15 -18.45
CA TRP A 300 18.48 -20.47 -17.86
C TRP A 300 19.66 -21.43 -17.90
N GLU A 301 20.82 -20.97 -18.37
CA GLU A 301 22.03 -21.78 -18.40
C GLU A 301 22.44 -22.19 -16.97
N GLY A 302 22.61 -23.50 -16.74
CA GLY A 302 22.94 -24.06 -15.42
C GLY A 302 21.77 -24.33 -14.46
N TRP A 303 20.53 -24.01 -14.84
CA TRP A 303 19.32 -24.30 -14.05
C TRP A 303 18.69 -25.64 -14.41
N ASP A 304 18.18 -26.35 -13.41
CA ASP A 304 17.34 -27.55 -13.63
C ASP A 304 15.86 -27.15 -13.89
N ASP A 305 15.09 -28.05 -14.50
CA ASP A 305 13.70 -27.74 -14.90
C ASP A 305 12.78 -27.49 -13.69
N ASP A 306 13.03 -28.16 -12.56
CA ASP A 306 12.26 -27.96 -11.33
C ASP A 306 12.47 -26.55 -10.77
N GLU A 307 13.72 -26.05 -10.77
CA GLU A 307 14.04 -24.69 -10.34
C GLU A 307 13.44 -23.63 -11.29
N ARG A 308 13.45 -23.89 -12.61
CA ARG A 308 12.81 -23.01 -13.60
C ARG A 308 11.31 -22.90 -13.35
N ASP A 309 10.65 -24.03 -13.15
CA ASP A 309 9.21 -24.08 -12.90
C ASP A 309 8.85 -23.43 -11.57
N LEU A 310 9.67 -23.62 -10.53
CA LEU A 310 9.49 -22.96 -9.23
C LEU A 310 9.59 -21.44 -9.33
N ILE A 311 10.59 -20.91 -10.04
CA ILE A 311 10.73 -19.44 -10.21
C ILE A 311 9.55 -18.87 -10.99
N ARG A 312 9.15 -19.54 -12.09
CA ARG A 312 7.98 -19.14 -12.88
C ARG A 312 6.69 -19.20 -12.08
N GLU A 313 6.54 -20.19 -11.21
CA GLU A 313 5.42 -20.29 -10.28
C GLU A 313 5.38 -19.07 -9.36
N PHE A 314 6.47 -18.77 -8.64
CA PHE A 314 6.49 -17.62 -7.74
C PHE A 314 6.28 -16.31 -8.46
N HIS A 315 6.75 -16.19 -9.71
CA HIS A 315 6.50 -15.01 -10.51
C HIS A 315 5.00 -14.85 -10.82
N ARG A 316 4.32 -15.93 -11.25
CA ARG A 316 2.86 -15.90 -11.46
C ARG A 316 2.12 -15.56 -10.16
N MET A 317 2.46 -16.23 -9.06
CA MET A 317 1.83 -15.97 -7.76
C MET A 317 2.01 -14.52 -7.31
N ALA A 318 3.22 -13.96 -7.44
CA ALA A 318 3.50 -12.59 -7.04
C ALA A 318 2.74 -11.56 -7.90
N VAL A 319 2.62 -11.82 -9.21
CA VAL A 319 1.80 -10.99 -10.12
C VAL A 319 0.31 -11.09 -9.76
N GLU A 320 -0.21 -12.30 -9.57
CA GLU A 320 -1.61 -12.52 -9.19
C GLU A 320 -1.94 -11.87 -7.85
N ASP A 321 -1.06 -12.00 -6.85
CA ASP A 321 -1.22 -11.38 -5.53
C ASP A 321 -1.19 -9.84 -5.62
N ARG A 322 -0.29 -9.26 -6.41
CA ARG A 322 -0.23 -7.81 -6.64
C ARG A 322 -1.49 -7.31 -7.33
N LEU A 323 -1.98 -8.02 -8.35
CA LEU A 323 -3.23 -7.67 -9.03
C LEU A 323 -4.43 -7.77 -8.07
N ALA A 324 -4.47 -8.79 -7.21
CA ALA A 324 -5.50 -8.93 -6.19
C ALA A 324 -5.46 -7.80 -5.16
N LEU A 325 -4.27 -7.35 -4.75
CA LEU A 325 -4.09 -6.21 -3.84
C LEU A 325 -4.50 -4.89 -4.50
N ARG A 326 -4.12 -4.66 -5.76
CA ARG A 326 -4.56 -3.48 -6.54
C ARG A 326 -6.08 -3.47 -6.75
N ALA A 327 -6.67 -4.64 -7.05
CA ALA A 327 -8.12 -4.78 -7.15
C ALA A 327 -8.80 -4.51 -5.80
N ALA A 328 -8.24 -4.99 -4.69
CA ALA A 328 -8.74 -4.69 -3.35
C ALA A 328 -8.62 -3.20 -3.00
N ALA A 329 -7.57 -2.52 -3.47
CA ALA A 329 -7.35 -1.09 -3.30
C ALA A 329 -8.22 -0.21 -4.24
N THR A 330 -8.97 -0.81 -5.17
CA THR A 330 -9.90 -0.06 -6.02
C THR A 330 -11.04 0.47 -5.13
N PRO A 331 -11.32 1.79 -5.17
CA PRO A 331 -12.39 2.36 -4.35
C PRO A 331 -13.73 1.67 -4.63
N THR A 332 -14.37 1.19 -3.58
CA THR A 332 -15.73 0.62 -3.64
C THR A 332 -16.71 1.67 -3.18
N THR A 333 -17.63 2.09 -4.05
CA THR A 333 -18.72 2.98 -3.66
C THR A 333 -19.57 2.32 -2.58
N VAL A 334 -19.59 2.91 -1.38
CA VAL A 334 -20.38 2.42 -0.25
C VAL A 334 -21.71 3.15 -0.15
N PHE A 335 -21.69 4.46 -0.42
CA PHE A 335 -22.88 5.29 -0.40
C PHE A 335 -22.92 6.19 -1.63
N GLU A 336 -24.11 6.37 -2.19
CA GLU A 336 -24.38 7.41 -3.19
C GLU A 336 -25.32 8.44 -2.58
N GLY A 337 -25.15 9.70 -2.96
CA GLY A 337 -26.00 10.80 -2.51
C GLY A 337 -26.17 11.85 -3.61
N THR A 338 -27.08 12.78 -3.34
CA THR A 338 -27.24 13.97 -4.17
C THR A 338 -27.13 15.21 -3.30
N GLY A 339 -26.41 16.21 -3.78
CA GLY A 339 -26.26 17.50 -3.10
C GLY A 339 -27.12 18.55 -3.77
N THR A 340 -27.80 19.38 -2.98
CA THR A 340 -28.47 20.59 -3.48
C THR A 340 -28.14 21.80 -2.63
N ALA A 341 -27.88 22.92 -3.28
CA ALA A 341 -27.71 24.21 -2.63
C ALA A 341 -28.49 25.27 -3.42
N ARG A 342 -29.03 26.25 -2.70
CA ARG A 342 -29.64 27.44 -3.30
C ARG A 342 -28.82 28.66 -2.87
N ILE A 343 -28.33 29.42 -3.85
CA ILE A 343 -27.55 30.63 -3.65
C ILE A 343 -28.42 31.82 -4.02
N THR A 344 -28.56 32.78 -3.11
CA THR A 344 -29.28 34.04 -3.35
C THR A 344 -28.33 35.21 -3.10
N GLY A 345 -28.38 36.26 -3.91
CA GLY A 345 -27.52 37.44 -3.74
C GLY A 345 -26.10 37.30 -4.31
N ALA A 346 -25.89 36.38 -5.26
CA ALA A 346 -24.66 36.31 -6.03
C ALA A 346 -24.53 37.54 -6.95
N ALA A 347 -23.30 38.02 -7.16
CA ALA A 347 -23.04 39.17 -8.02
C ALA A 347 -21.76 38.99 -8.84
N ALA A 348 -21.76 39.47 -10.08
CA ALA A 348 -20.55 39.66 -10.86
C ALA A 348 -20.07 41.10 -10.71
N VAL A 349 -18.82 41.29 -10.30
CA VAL A 349 -18.19 42.60 -10.11
C VAL A 349 -17.08 42.75 -11.13
N THR A 350 -17.15 43.81 -11.92
CA THR A 350 -16.08 44.22 -12.84
C THR A 350 -15.37 45.42 -12.25
N ASP A 351 -14.05 45.33 -12.08
CA ASP A 351 -13.25 46.44 -11.58
C ASP A 351 -12.82 47.43 -12.68
N ALA A 352 -12.15 48.50 -12.27
CA ALA A 352 -11.65 49.56 -13.14
C ALA A 352 -10.68 49.07 -14.24
N THR A 353 -10.06 47.90 -14.04
CA THR A 353 -9.13 47.29 -15.01
C THR A 353 -9.83 46.36 -16.00
N GLY A 354 -11.14 46.15 -15.83
CA GLY A 354 -11.93 45.20 -16.60
C GLY A 354 -11.86 43.75 -16.08
N ALA A 355 -11.26 43.52 -14.91
CA ALA A 355 -11.21 42.20 -14.32
C ALA A 355 -12.58 41.86 -13.69
N VAL A 356 -13.13 40.71 -14.09
CA VAL A 356 -14.41 40.20 -13.60
C VAL A 356 -14.16 39.23 -12.45
N ARG A 357 -14.81 39.44 -11.31
CA ARG A 357 -14.91 38.49 -10.19
C ARG A 357 -16.37 38.17 -9.89
N VAL A 358 -16.65 36.96 -9.42
CA VAL A 358 -17.98 36.59 -8.92
C VAL A 358 -17.93 36.53 -7.41
N GLU A 359 -18.80 37.29 -6.77
CA GLU A 359 -19.02 37.28 -5.33
C GLU A 359 -20.20 36.34 -5.04
N LEU A 360 -19.92 35.25 -4.33
CA LEU A 360 -20.93 34.32 -3.85
C LEU A 360 -21.06 34.49 -2.33
N PRO A 361 -22.29 34.70 -1.81
CA PRO A 361 -22.51 34.63 -0.38
C PRO A 361 -22.28 33.20 0.12
N ALA A 362 -22.10 33.05 1.43
CA ALA A 362 -22.04 31.73 2.06
C ALA A 362 -23.33 30.95 1.75
N PHE A 363 -23.19 29.70 1.33
CA PHE A 363 -24.28 28.77 1.12
C PHE A 363 -23.91 27.40 1.66
N GLU A 364 -24.92 26.61 2.00
CA GLU A 364 -24.75 25.25 2.50
C GLU A 364 -25.18 24.26 1.41
N LEU A 365 -24.30 23.30 1.09
CA LEU A 365 -24.63 22.19 0.22
C LEU A 365 -25.25 21.08 1.06
N VAL A 366 -26.57 20.93 0.96
CA VAL A 366 -27.31 19.89 1.66
C VAL A 366 -27.17 18.59 0.88
N LEU A 367 -26.50 17.61 1.47
CA LEU A 367 -26.39 16.25 0.92
C LEU A 367 -27.58 15.42 1.39
N ASP A 368 -28.27 14.79 0.45
CA ASP A 368 -29.27 13.75 0.73
C ASP A 368 -28.55 12.45 1.06
N ASP A 369 -28.51 12.15 2.35
CA ASP A 369 -27.87 11.00 2.97
C ASP A 369 -28.90 10.05 3.61
N ALA A 370 -30.18 10.18 3.25
CA ALA A 370 -31.30 9.49 3.90
C ALA A 370 -31.20 7.96 3.79
N THR A 371 -30.53 7.46 2.75
CA THR A 371 -30.32 6.03 2.50
C THR A 371 -29.05 5.48 3.15
N TRP A 372 -28.19 6.34 3.69
CA TRP A 372 -26.92 5.92 4.29
C TRP A 372 -27.19 5.28 5.66
N SER A 373 -26.58 4.12 5.92
CA SER A 373 -26.82 3.40 7.17
C SER A 373 -25.59 2.65 7.67
N GLY A 374 -25.58 2.37 8.97
CA GLY A 374 -24.49 1.67 9.65
C GLY A 374 -23.35 2.59 10.12
N ALA A 375 -22.37 2.00 10.80
CA ALA A 375 -21.29 2.74 11.46
C ALA A 375 -20.47 3.63 10.49
N ALA A 376 -20.26 3.18 9.25
CA ALA A 376 -19.58 3.97 8.24
C ALA A 376 -20.37 5.22 7.83
N ALA A 377 -21.71 5.13 7.78
CA ALA A 377 -22.56 6.28 7.48
C ALA A 377 -22.51 7.33 8.60
N ASP A 378 -22.56 6.88 9.86
CA ASP A 378 -22.50 7.78 11.01
C ASP A 378 -21.17 8.56 11.04
N VAL A 379 -20.05 7.87 10.80
CA VAL A 379 -18.73 8.53 10.70
C VAL A 379 -18.67 9.48 9.51
N ALA A 380 -19.20 9.09 8.34
CA ALA A 380 -19.23 9.96 7.17
C ALA A 380 -20.00 11.27 7.46
N ARG A 381 -21.20 11.16 8.06
CA ARG A 381 -22.02 12.32 8.45
C ARG A 381 -21.30 13.24 9.42
N ASP A 382 -20.74 12.68 10.49
CA ASP A 382 -20.01 13.45 11.50
C ASP A 382 -18.85 14.23 10.89
N ARG A 383 -18.10 13.59 9.97
CA ARG A 383 -16.96 14.22 9.29
C ARG A 383 -17.39 15.27 8.29
N LEU A 384 -18.45 15.03 7.51
CA LEU A 384 -19.00 16.01 6.58
C LEU A 384 -19.54 17.24 7.31
N ASN A 385 -20.25 17.04 8.42
CA ASN A 385 -20.73 18.14 9.27
C ASN A 385 -19.58 18.95 9.89
N ALA A 386 -18.46 18.30 10.21
CA ALA A 386 -17.26 18.97 10.72
C ALA A 386 -16.42 19.65 9.62
N ALA A 387 -16.55 19.21 8.36
CA ALA A 387 -15.74 19.65 7.24
C ALA A 387 -16.33 20.91 6.57
N GLY A 388 -16.30 22.04 7.29
CA GLY A 388 -16.80 23.34 6.76
C GLY A 388 -16.12 23.81 5.46
N PHE A 389 -14.91 23.32 5.17
CA PHE A 389 -14.16 23.67 3.95
C PHE A 389 -14.71 23.03 2.67
N VAL A 390 -15.55 21.98 2.76
CA VAL A 390 -16.16 21.33 1.58
C VAL A 390 -17.05 22.32 0.84
N ALA A 391 -17.80 23.14 1.58
CA ALA A 391 -18.62 24.21 1.03
C ALA A 391 -17.76 25.28 0.35
N ASP A 392 -16.59 25.61 0.89
CA ASP A 392 -15.66 26.57 0.28
C ASP A 392 -15.09 26.05 -1.04
N LEU A 393 -14.70 24.77 -1.13
CA LEU A 393 -14.21 24.16 -2.38
C LEU A 393 -15.28 24.18 -3.50
N VAL A 394 -16.52 23.81 -3.16
CA VAL A 394 -17.65 23.86 -4.10
C VAL A 394 -17.95 25.31 -4.49
N ARG A 395 -17.92 26.25 -3.53
CA ARG A 395 -18.12 27.68 -3.80
C ARG A 395 -17.07 28.21 -4.78
N ASP A 396 -15.81 27.91 -4.56
CA ASP A 396 -14.71 28.42 -5.39
C ASP A 396 -14.82 27.86 -6.82
N ALA A 397 -15.16 26.57 -6.97
CA ALA A 397 -15.41 25.96 -8.28
C ALA A 397 -16.62 26.59 -9.01
N VAL A 398 -17.72 26.85 -8.29
CA VAL A 398 -18.91 27.51 -8.83
C VAL A 398 -18.62 28.96 -9.21
N ALA A 399 -17.91 29.72 -8.35
CA ALA A 399 -17.55 31.11 -8.60
C ALA A 399 -16.69 31.25 -9.86
N GLU A 400 -15.67 30.39 -10.01
CA GLU A 400 -14.81 30.38 -11.19
C GLU A 400 -15.61 30.02 -12.45
N ARG A 401 -16.51 29.04 -12.36
CA ARG A 401 -17.34 28.65 -13.52
C ARG A 401 -18.27 29.78 -13.95
N LEU A 402 -18.91 30.46 -13.00
CA LEU A 402 -19.76 31.62 -13.27
C LEU A 402 -18.96 32.79 -13.84
N ARG A 403 -17.74 33.04 -13.33
CA ARG A 403 -16.84 34.08 -13.83
C ARG A 403 -16.53 33.87 -15.31
N VAL A 404 -16.16 32.64 -15.69
CA VAL A 404 -15.92 32.26 -17.10
C VAL A 404 -17.17 32.47 -17.96
N ALA A 405 -18.35 32.09 -17.47
CA ALA A 405 -19.60 32.23 -18.22
C ALA A 405 -20.00 33.72 -18.41
N VAL A 406 -19.79 34.57 -17.39
CA VAL A 406 -20.03 36.01 -17.47
C VAL A 406 -19.06 36.69 -18.44
N VAL A 407 -17.75 36.35 -18.41
CA VAL A 407 -16.75 36.89 -19.34
C VAL A 407 -17.04 36.48 -20.78
N ALA A 408 -17.53 35.26 -21.01
CA ALA A 408 -17.95 34.78 -22.32
C ALA A 408 -19.24 35.47 -22.84
N ALA A 409 -19.81 36.40 -22.07
CA ALA A 409 -21.05 37.11 -22.36
C ALA A 409 -22.24 36.15 -22.61
N ASP A 410 -22.35 35.08 -21.82
CA ASP A 410 -23.43 34.11 -21.97
C ASP A 410 -24.81 34.81 -21.82
N PRO A 411 -25.62 34.89 -22.89
CA PRO A 411 -26.88 35.63 -22.88
C PRO A 411 -27.84 35.14 -21.80
N ALA A 412 -27.73 33.88 -21.37
CA ALA A 412 -28.61 33.29 -20.35
C ALA A 412 -28.36 33.84 -18.94
N LEU A 413 -27.17 34.40 -18.66
CA LEU A 413 -26.81 35.00 -17.38
C LEU A 413 -26.92 36.54 -17.38
N LEU A 414 -26.96 37.16 -18.56
CA LEU A 414 -26.78 38.60 -18.74
C LEU A 414 -27.89 39.30 -19.54
N ALA A 415 -28.93 38.59 -20.00
CA ALA A 415 -30.01 39.20 -20.76
C ALA A 415 -30.87 40.14 -19.92
N ASP A 416 -30.85 41.42 -20.30
CA ASP A 416 -31.81 42.45 -19.90
C ASP A 416 -33.11 42.27 -20.72
N PRO A 417 -34.32 42.23 -20.11
CA PRO A 417 -35.58 42.24 -20.86
C PRO A 417 -35.90 43.59 -21.52
N GLY A 418 -35.00 44.59 -21.43
CA GLY A 418 -35.19 45.96 -21.89
C GLY A 418 -34.50 46.38 -23.19
N ARG A 419 -34.37 45.52 -24.20
CA ARG A 419 -34.08 45.95 -25.59
C ARG A 419 -35.09 45.42 -26.60
#